data_AF-A0A954MV93-F1
#
_entry.id   AF-A0A954MV93-F1
#
_cell.length_a   1.000
_cell.length_b   1.000
_cell.length_c   1.000
_cell.angle_alpha   90.00
_cell.angle_beta   90.00
_cell.angle_gamma   90.00
#
_symmetry.space_group_name_H-M   'P 1'
#
loop_
_entity.id
_entity.type
_entity.pdbx_description
1 polymer ?
#
loop_
_entity_poly.entity_id
_entity_poly.type
_entity_poly.pdbx_seq_one_letter_code
_entity_poly.pdbx_strand_id
1 'polypeptide(L)'
;MGDSFETRPSLLLRLGDPSDQTAWEEFTSLYWPVIYRLARKRGLQDADAQDLAQKILLTLSRKIADWKPSTESGAFRGWLSVVTRNVTLNMLSRRKQDVPRGGTSMLQQLASLPEPEDVDREFELEYRRALFRMAADEIRSEFQPATWSAFWLTAVEGLTVEEAAEHLGLQIGSIYAGRSRVMRRLKQKIQDIETSAAE
;
A
#
# COMPACT_ATOMS: atom_id res chain seq x y z
N MET A 1 20.31 10.12 -1.25
CA MET A 1 19.92 8.95 -2.04
C MET A 1 18.72 8.35 -1.32
N GLY A 2 17.51 8.63 -1.78
CA GLY A 2 16.32 8.06 -1.16
C GLY A 2 16.17 6.62 -1.64
N ASP A 3 16.06 5.65 -0.73
CA ASP A 3 15.63 4.31 -1.09
C ASP A 3 14.31 4.42 -1.85
N SER A 4 14.36 4.17 -3.16
CA SER A 4 13.17 4.08 -4.01
C SER A 4 12.63 2.67 -3.83
N PHE A 5 11.61 2.52 -2.99
CA PHE A 5 11.03 1.23 -2.57
C PHE A 5 10.21 0.54 -3.67
N GLU A 6 10.79 0.26 -4.83
CA GLU A 6 10.04 -0.23 -5.99
C GLU A 6 9.18 -1.48 -5.73
N THR A 7 8.04 -1.59 -6.43
CA THR A 7 7.30 -2.85 -6.47
C THR A 7 8.22 -3.93 -7.03
N ARG A 8 8.36 -5.02 -6.29
CA ARG A 8 9.33 -6.07 -6.59
C ARG A 8 9.13 -6.60 -8.02
N PRO A 9 10.17 -6.58 -8.87
CA PRO A 9 10.07 -7.13 -10.22
C PRO A 9 9.70 -8.63 -10.23
N SER A 10 10.13 -9.39 -9.22
CA SER A 10 9.77 -10.82 -9.08
C SER A 10 8.28 -11.03 -8.82
N LEU A 11 7.66 -10.18 -7.99
CA LEU A 11 6.21 -10.21 -7.77
C LEU A 11 5.47 -9.88 -9.07
N LEU A 12 5.90 -8.83 -9.78
CA LEU A 12 5.29 -8.44 -11.07
C LEU A 12 5.43 -9.53 -12.13
N LEU A 13 6.57 -10.25 -12.15
CA LEU A 13 6.79 -11.39 -13.04
C LEU A 13 5.84 -12.55 -12.72
N ARG A 14 5.70 -12.90 -11.43
CA ARG A 14 4.80 -13.97 -10.97
C ARG A 14 3.34 -13.69 -11.26
N LEU A 15 2.93 -12.42 -11.22
CA LEU A 15 1.58 -11.99 -11.61
C LEU A 15 1.27 -12.22 -13.10
N GLY A 16 2.30 -12.45 -13.93
CA GLY A 16 2.12 -12.87 -15.32
C GLY A 16 1.49 -14.26 -15.46
N ASP A 17 1.56 -15.09 -14.41
CA ASP A 17 0.82 -16.35 -14.30
C ASP A 17 -0.50 -16.12 -13.54
N PRO A 18 -1.68 -16.21 -14.20
CA PRO A 18 -2.97 -16.06 -13.54
C PRO A 18 -3.26 -17.14 -12.48
N SER A 19 -2.53 -18.25 -12.49
CA SER A 19 -2.71 -19.36 -11.54
C SER A 19 -1.90 -19.21 -10.26
N ASP A 20 -0.96 -18.27 -10.19
CA ASP A 20 -0.19 -17.97 -8.97
C ASP A 20 -1.05 -17.16 -7.98
N GLN A 21 -1.97 -17.85 -7.33
CA GLN A 21 -2.90 -17.27 -6.37
C GLN A 21 -2.17 -16.56 -5.22
N THR A 22 -1.04 -17.10 -4.78
CA THR A 22 -0.23 -16.52 -3.71
C THR A 22 0.32 -15.15 -4.10
N ALA A 23 0.86 -15.00 -5.32
CA ALA A 23 1.32 -13.71 -5.82
C ALA A 23 0.16 -12.71 -5.93
N TRP A 24 -1.01 -13.15 -6.37
CA TRP A 24 -2.21 -12.32 -6.44
C TRP A 24 -2.71 -11.88 -5.07
N GLU A 25 -2.70 -12.77 -4.07
CA GLU A 25 -3.08 -12.46 -2.69
C GLU A 25 -2.10 -11.45 -2.05
N GLU A 26 -0.79 -11.63 -2.25
CA GLU A 26 0.24 -10.69 -1.80
C GLU A 26 0.04 -9.31 -2.45
N PHE A 27 -0.09 -9.29 -3.79
CA PHE A 27 -0.28 -8.06 -4.54
C PHE A 27 -1.56 -7.31 -4.13
N THR A 28 -2.68 -8.02 -4.03
CA THR A 28 -3.96 -7.40 -3.65
C THR A 28 -3.91 -6.89 -2.21
N SER A 29 -3.31 -7.64 -1.27
CA SER A 29 -3.16 -7.23 0.13
C SER A 29 -2.31 -5.96 0.27
N LEU A 30 -1.34 -5.75 -0.62
CA LEU A 30 -0.51 -4.54 -0.65
C LEU A 30 -1.23 -3.35 -1.30
N TYR A 31 -1.80 -3.52 -2.50
CA TYR A 31 -2.25 -2.40 -3.34
C TYR A 31 -3.72 -2.03 -3.15
N TRP A 32 -4.60 -2.99 -2.84
CA TRP A 32 -6.01 -2.69 -2.56
C TRP A 32 -6.18 -1.59 -1.49
N PRO A 33 -5.54 -1.71 -0.30
CA PRO A 33 -5.75 -0.74 0.76
C PRO A 33 -5.19 0.65 0.40
N VAL A 34 -4.14 0.71 -0.43
CA VAL A 34 -3.55 1.96 -0.94
C VAL A 34 -4.52 2.68 -1.86
N ILE A 35 -5.03 1.98 -2.88
CA ILE A 35 -5.97 2.52 -3.87
C ILE A 35 -7.25 2.99 -3.16
N TYR A 36 -7.81 2.14 -2.29
CA TYR A 36 -9.00 2.46 -1.51
C TYR A 36 -8.83 3.74 -0.69
N ARG A 37 -7.74 3.89 0.07
CA ARG A 37 -7.54 5.08 0.91
C ARG A 37 -7.31 6.35 0.11
N LEU A 38 -6.58 6.27 -0.99
CA LEU A 38 -6.40 7.41 -1.90
C LEU A 38 -7.74 7.85 -2.50
N ALA A 39 -8.57 6.90 -2.90
CA ALA A 39 -9.92 7.15 -3.39
C ALA A 39 -10.80 7.84 -2.33
N ARG A 40 -10.80 7.33 -1.09
CA ARG A 40 -11.53 7.92 0.04
C ARG A 40 -11.05 9.33 0.36
N LYS A 41 -9.73 9.55 0.39
CA LYS A 41 -9.13 10.86 0.67
C LYS A 41 -9.49 11.91 -0.39
N ARG A 42 -9.77 11.48 -1.62
CA ARG A 42 -10.20 12.33 -2.73
C ARG A 42 -11.72 12.54 -2.79
N GLY A 43 -12.47 11.98 -1.84
CA GLY A 43 -13.90 12.25 -1.66
C GLY A 43 -14.86 11.24 -2.26
N LEU A 44 -14.38 10.10 -2.78
CA LEU A 44 -15.27 8.98 -3.12
C LEU A 44 -15.90 8.41 -1.85
N GLN A 45 -17.19 8.05 -1.88
CA GLN A 45 -17.85 7.34 -0.78
C GLN A 45 -17.27 5.93 -0.63
N ASP A 46 -17.58 5.27 0.49
CA ASP A 46 -17.02 3.95 0.82
C ASP A 46 -17.25 2.90 -0.27
N ALA A 47 -18.51 2.70 -0.69
CA ALA A 47 -18.86 1.75 -1.74
C ALA A 47 -18.12 2.04 -3.06
N ASP A 48 -18.10 3.29 -3.51
CA ASP A 48 -17.42 3.66 -4.76
C ASP A 48 -15.91 3.45 -4.68
N ALA A 49 -15.30 3.68 -3.52
CA ALA A 49 -13.87 3.48 -3.32
C ALA A 49 -13.49 1.98 -3.33
N GLN A 50 -14.32 1.12 -2.72
CA GLN A 50 -14.14 -0.33 -2.78
C GLN A 50 -14.29 -0.84 -4.22
N ASP A 51 -15.33 -0.38 -4.91
CA ASP A 51 -15.60 -0.68 -6.32
C ASP A 51 -14.44 -0.26 -7.22
N LEU A 52 -13.91 0.95 -7.01
CA LEU A 52 -12.78 1.47 -7.77
C LEU A 52 -11.53 0.61 -7.57
N ALA A 53 -11.20 0.29 -6.30
CA ALA A 53 -10.04 -0.53 -5.98
C ALA A 53 -10.15 -1.93 -6.62
N GLN A 54 -11.31 -2.57 -6.51
CA GLN A 54 -11.57 -3.86 -7.15
C GLN A 54 -11.44 -3.78 -8.67
N LYS A 55 -12.06 -2.78 -9.31
CA LYS A 55 -12.03 -2.65 -10.78
C LYS A 55 -10.64 -2.35 -11.32
N ILE A 56 -9.84 -1.54 -10.62
CA ILE A 56 -8.43 -1.31 -10.96
C ILE A 56 -7.69 -2.63 -10.90
N LEU A 57 -7.71 -3.35 -9.77
CA LEU A 57 -6.97 -4.61 -9.60
C LEU A 57 -7.40 -5.71 -10.59
N LEU A 58 -8.70 -5.85 -10.86
CA LEU A 58 -9.21 -6.77 -11.89
C LEU A 58 -8.78 -6.37 -13.30
N THR A 59 -8.56 -5.08 -13.54
CA THR A 59 -8.03 -4.62 -14.82
C THR A 59 -6.54 -4.87 -14.93
N LEU A 60 -5.81 -4.71 -13.82
CA LEU A 60 -4.40 -5.07 -13.75
C LEU A 60 -4.21 -6.55 -14.04
N SER A 61 -5.01 -7.44 -13.45
CA SER A 61 -4.88 -8.89 -13.70
C SER A 61 -5.04 -9.31 -15.16
N ARG A 62 -5.80 -8.55 -15.94
CA ARG A 62 -5.93 -8.79 -17.39
C ARG A 62 -4.79 -8.22 -18.23
N LYS A 63 -4.08 -7.20 -17.73
CA LYS A 63 -3.05 -6.46 -18.48
C LYS A 63 -1.63 -6.77 -18.01
N ILE A 64 -1.46 -7.32 -16.82
CA ILE A 64 -0.15 -7.50 -16.20
C ILE A 64 0.70 -8.54 -16.94
N ALA A 65 0.06 -9.50 -17.63
CA ALA A 65 0.74 -10.45 -18.51
C ALA A 65 1.43 -9.75 -19.71
N ASP A 66 0.87 -8.62 -20.17
CA ASP A 66 1.45 -7.80 -21.24
C ASP A 66 2.39 -6.71 -20.71
N TRP A 67 2.45 -6.52 -19.39
CA TRP A 67 3.28 -5.50 -18.78
C TRP A 67 4.74 -5.93 -18.81
N LYS A 68 5.55 -5.21 -19.57
CA LYS A 68 7.00 -5.39 -19.60
C LYS A 68 7.63 -4.49 -18.55
N PRO A 69 8.46 -5.02 -17.63
CA PRO A 69 9.25 -4.19 -16.74
C PRO A 69 10.09 -3.21 -17.56
N SER A 70 9.79 -1.91 -17.44
CA SER A 70 10.70 -0.88 -17.93
C SER A 70 11.94 -0.88 -17.04
N THR A 71 13.12 -0.68 -17.63
CA THR A 71 14.41 -0.60 -16.93
C THR A 71 14.56 0.60 -15.99
N GLU A 72 13.52 1.43 -15.84
CA GLU A 72 13.50 2.62 -14.99
C GLU A 72 12.83 2.30 -13.65
N SER A 73 13.59 2.47 -12.56
CA SER A 73 13.11 2.22 -11.20
C SER A 73 11.97 3.14 -10.80
N GLY A 74 10.84 2.57 -10.36
CA GLY A 74 9.66 3.29 -9.87
C GLY A 74 8.50 3.37 -10.85
N ALA A 75 8.65 2.83 -12.06
CA ALA A 75 7.68 2.93 -13.13
C ALA A 75 6.30 2.35 -12.78
N PHE A 76 6.25 1.20 -12.08
CA PHE A 76 4.97 0.57 -11.74
C PHE A 76 4.13 1.41 -10.76
N ARG A 77 4.75 1.91 -9.68
CA ARG A 77 4.02 2.69 -8.66
C ARG A 77 3.66 4.08 -9.15
N GLY A 78 4.53 4.71 -9.95
CA GLY A 78 4.22 5.95 -10.66
C GLY A 78 2.99 5.75 -11.56
N TRP A 79 3.02 4.73 -12.41
CA TRP A 79 1.91 4.38 -13.28
C TRP A 79 0.61 4.08 -12.51
N LEU A 80 0.67 3.22 -11.49
CA LEU A 80 -0.51 2.86 -10.70
C LEU A 80 -1.09 4.08 -9.95
N SER A 81 -0.24 5.01 -9.55
CA SER A 81 -0.68 6.28 -8.98
C SER A 81 -1.45 7.13 -10.00
N VAL A 82 -0.88 7.32 -11.20
CA VAL A 82 -1.52 8.05 -12.30
C VAL A 82 -2.87 7.43 -12.64
N VAL A 83 -2.93 6.09 -12.75
CA VAL A 83 -4.16 5.32 -12.93
C VAL A 83 -5.17 5.63 -11.83
N THR A 84 -4.77 5.46 -10.58
CA THR A 84 -5.67 5.65 -9.42
C THR A 84 -6.21 7.07 -9.38
N ARG A 85 -5.37 8.08 -9.59
CA ARG A 85 -5.74 9.49 -9.59
C ARG A 85 -6.73 9.81 -10.71
N ASN A 86 -6.41 9.44 -11.95
CA ASN A 86 -7.21 9.80 -13.11
C ASN A 86 -8.59 9.12 -13.09
N VAL A 87 -8.65 7.84 -12.73
CA VAL A 87 -9.92 7.13 -12.64
C VAL A 87 -10.78 7.70 -11.50
N THR A 88 -10.18 8.05 -10.36
CA THR A 88 -10.88 8.74 -9.25
C THR A 88 -11.49 10.07 -9.69
N LEU A 89 -10.70 10.94 -10.34
CA LEU A 89 -11.16 12.26 -10.81
C LEU A 89 -12.29 12.13 -11.84
N ASN A 90 -12.20 11.14 -12.73
CA ASN A 90 -13.25 10.86 -13.72
C ASN A 90 -14.57 10.45 -13.06
N MET A 91 -14.54 9.56 -12.06
CA MET A 91 -15.74 9.16 -11.32
C MET A 91 -16.39 10.35 -10.61
N LEU A 92 -15.59 11.21 -9.96
CA LEU A 92 -16.08 12.41 -9.30
C LEU A 92 -16.66 13.44 -10.28
N SER A 93 -16.08 13.57 -11.47
CA SER A 93 -16.55 14.51 -12.49
C SER A 93 -17.87 14.06 -13.12
N ARG A 94 -18.02 12.75 -13.37
CA ARG A 94 -19.29 12.15 -13.82
C ARG A 94 -20.41 12.29 -12.79
N ARG A 95 -20.09 12.26 -11.50
CA ARG A 95 -21.08 12.49 -10.43
C ARG A 95 -21.56 13.94 -10.38
N LYS A 96 -20.75 14.91 -10.81
CA LYS A 96 -21.16 16.33 -10.90
C LYS A 96 -22.00 16.63 -12.14
N GLN A 97 -21.91 15.78 -13.17
CA GLN A 97 -22.65 15.89 -14.41
C GLN A 97 -23.68 14.76 -14.44
N ASP A 98 -24.86 14.95 -13.84
CA ASP A 98 -26.00 14.01 -13.92
C ASP A 98 -26.47 13.81 -15.38
N VAL A 99 -25.66 13.13 -16.18
CA VAL A 99 -25.96 12.77 -17.57
C VAL A 99 -25.60 11.29 -17.73
N PRO A 100 -26.57 10.42 -18.09
CA PRO A 100 -26.29 9.03 -18.40
C PRO A 100 -25.60 8.96 -19.76
N ARG A 101 -24.27 9.12 -19.78
CA ARG A 101 -23.45 8.75 -20.92
C ARG A 101 -22.92 7.34 -20.70
N GLY A 102 -23.40 6.44 -21.56
CA GLY A 102 -23.04 5.03 -21.63
C GLY A 102 -21.55 4.79 -21.48
N GLY A 103 -21.23 3.74 -20.72
CA GLY A 103 -19.93 3.45 -20.17
C GLY A 103 -18.83 3.34 -21.21
N THR A 104 -17.92 4.31 -21.21
CA THR A 104 -16.53 4.04 -21.60
C THR A 104 -15.99 3.02 -20.61
N SER A 105 -15.63 1.84 -21.10
CA SER A 105 -15.08 0.77 -20.27
C SER A 105 -13.84 1.29 -19.52
N MET A 106 -13.71 1.00 -18.23
CA MET A 106 -12.53 1.38 -17.44
C MET A 106 -11.23 0.87 -18.10
N LEU A 107 -11.30 -0.24 -18.86
CA LEU A 107 -10.22 -0.75 -19.70
C LEU A 107 -9.74 0.25 -20.76
N GLN A 108 -10.66 0.95 -21.43
CA GLN A 108 -10.34 2.02 -22.38
C GLN A 108 -9.75 3.22 -21.66
N GLN A 109 -10.28 3.56 -20.47
CA GLN A 109 -9.75 4.68 -19.68
C GLN A 109 -8.32 4.41 -19.21
N LEU A 110 -7.99 3.19 -18.76
CA LEU A 110 -6.62 2.81 -18.42
C LEU A 110 -5.70 2.76 -19.65
N ALA A 111 -6.22 2.38 -20.81
CA ALA A 111 -5.43 2.31 -22.05
C ALA A 111 -5.10 3.71 -22.63
N SER A 112 -5.85 4.74 -22.26
CA SER A 112 -5.66 6.11 -22.73
C SER A 112 -4.87 7.00 -21.75
N LEU A 113 -4.31 6.43 -20.68
CA LEU A 113 -3.53 7.22 -19.72
C LEU A 113 -2.11 7.47 -20.23
N PRO A 114 -1.52 8.64 -19.92
CA PRO A 114 -0.14 8.91 -20.24
C PRO A 114 0.81 7.91 -19.55
N GLU A 115 1.99 7.75 -20.14
CA GLU A 115 3.12 6.99 -19.60
C GLU A 115 3.51 7.47 -18.18
N PRO A 116 4.25 6.66 -17.39
CA PRO A 116 4.56 6.99 -16.01
C PRO A 116 5.21 8.37 -15.86
N GLU A 117 4.59 9.26 -15.08
CA GLU A 117 5.28 10.41 -14.49
C GLU A 117 5.88 9.99 -13.14
N ASP A 118 6.77 10.83 -12.60
CA ASP A 118 7.37 10.67 -11.27
C ASP A 118 6.37 10.18 -10.22
N VAL A 119 6.85 9.37 -9.28
CA VAL A 119 6.01 8.76 -8.24
C VAL A 119 5.27 9.84 -7.46
N ASP A 120 3.93 9.75 -7.44
CA ASP A 120 3.10 10.59 -6.58
C ASP A 120 3.47 10.34 -5.11
N ARG A 121 3.98 11.37 -4.45
CA ARG A 121 4.41 11.31 -3.05
C ARG A 121 3.31 10.83 -2.11
N GLU A 122 2.05 11.10 -2.44
CA GLU A 122 0.90 10.64 -1.66
C GLU A 122 0.72 9.12 -1.77
N PHE A 123 0.87 8.59 -2.99
CA PHE A 123 0.80 7.16 -3.24
C PHE A 123 1.92 6.41 -2.53
N GLU A 124 3.15 6.93 -2.64
CA GLU A 124 4.32 6.38 -1.96
C GLU A 124 4.11 6.30 -0.44
N LEU A 125 3.58 7.37 0.15
CA LEU A 125 3.31 7.41 1.59
C LEU A 125 2.23 6.39 2.00
N GLU A 126 1.15 6.29 1.22
CA GLU A 126 0.08 5.31 1.50
C GLU A 126 0.55 3.86 1.33
N TYR A 127 1.43 3.61 0.35
CA TYR A 127 2.09 2.33 0.16
C TYR A 127 2.95 1.95 1.36
N ARG A 128 3.84 2.85 1.82
CA ARG A 128 4.65 2.63 3.03
C ARG A 128 3.79 2.39 4.26
N ARG A 129 2.66 3.09 4.40
CA ARG A 129 1.69 2.86 5.49
C ARG A 129 0.98 1.52 5.37
N ALA A 130 0.76 1.01 4.15
CA ALA A 130 0.19 -0.32 3.94
C ALA A 130 1.20 -1.40 4.35
N LEU A 131 2.45 -1.29 3.87
CA LEU A 131 3.55 -2.16 4.27
C LEU A 131 3.76 -2.18 5.78
N PHE A 132 3.80 -1.00 6.41
CA PHE A 132 3.92 -0.88 7.86
C PHE A 132 2.81 -1.65 8.59
N ARG A 133 1.55 -1.48 8.17
CA ARG A 133 0.41 -2.16 8.83
C ARG A 133 0.47 -3.66 8.65
N MET A 134 0.71 -4.12 7.43
CA MET A 134 0.85 -5.55 7.13
C MET A 134 1.94 -6.18 8.00
N ALA A 135 3.14 -5.59 7.99
CA ALA A 135 4.25 -6.07 8.79
C ALA A 135 3.97 -5.98 10.30
N ALA A 136 3.31 -4.92 10.76
CA ALA A 136 2.94 -4.74 12.15
C ALA A 136 1.94 -5.79 12.62
N ASP A 137 0.89 -6.05 11.84
CA ASP A 137 -0.15 -7.04 12.17
C ASP A 137 0.44 -8.44 12.28
N GLU A 138 1.38 -8.81 11.39
CA GLU A 138 2.04 -10.11 11.42
C GLU A 138 2.97 -10.30 12.62
N ILE A 139 3.80 -9.31 12.94
CA ILE A 139 4.79 -9.46 14.04
C ILE A 139 4.18 -9.20 15.42
N ARG A 140 2.97 -8.64 15.49
CA ARG A 140 2.35 -8.21 16.77
C ARG A 140 2.31 -9.34 17.79
N SER A 141 1.93 -10.55 17.37
CA SER A 141 1.84 -11.72 18.24
C SER A 141 3.19 -12.27 18.70
N GLU A 142 4.31 -11.83 18.10
CA GLU A 142 5.67 -12.23 18.52
C GLU A 142 6.13 -11.51 19.79
N PHE A 143 5.43 -10.46 20.21
CA PHE A 143 5.81 -9.64 21.36
C PHE A 143 4.83 -9.79 22.52
N GLN A 144 5.37 -9.65 23.74
CA GLN A 144 4.51 -9.48 24.91
C GLN A 144 3.66 -8.20 24.77
N PRO A 145 2.40 -8.20 25.24
CA PRO A 145 1.49 -7.06 25.09
C PRO A 145 2.09 -5.74 25.57
N ALA A 146 2.79 -5.75 26.70
CA ALA A 146 3.45 -4.57 27.26
C ALA A 146 4.56 -3.99 26.34
N THR A 147 5.36 -4.87 25.72
CA THR A 147 6.40 -4.47 24.76
C THR A 147 5.79 -3.90 23.49
N TRP A 148 4.72 -4.52 22.99
CA TRP A 148 3.98 -4.03 21.83
C TRP A 148 3.35 -2.66 22.10
N SER A 149 2.66 -2.49 23.23
CA SER A 149 2.04 -1.23 23.62
C SER A 149 3.06 -0.11 23.80
N ALA A 150 4.23 -0.40 24.38
CA ALA A 150 5.31 0.57 24.51
C ALA A 150 5.77 1.11 23.14
N PHE A 151 5.87 0.22 22.14
CA PHE A 151 6.13 0.63 20.77
C PHE A 151 4.96 1.43 20.18
N TRP A 152 3.74 0.91 20.25
CA TRP A 152 2.57 1.52 19.60
C TRP A 152 2.28 2.92 20.12
N LEU A 153 2.25 3.11 21.44
CA LEU A 153 2.00 4.40 22.05
C LEU A 153 3.03 5.46 21.65
N THR A 154 4.30 5.07 21.54
CA THR A 154 5.38 6.04 21.27
C THR A 154 5.65 6.26 19.77
N ALA A 155 5.46 5.24 18.93
CA ALA A 155 5.78 5.31 17.51
C ALA A 155 4.58 5.63 16.63
N VAL A 156 3.36 5.27 17.06
CA VAL A 156 2.13 5.45 16.28
C VAL A 156 1.24 6.53 16.90
N GLU A 157 0.98 6.45 18.21
CA GLU A 157 0.13 7.45 18.91
C GLU A 157 0.91 8.73 19.27
N GLY A 158 2.24 8.70 19.20
CA GLY A 158 3.09 9.88 19.40
C GLY A 158 3.26 10.33 20.85
N LEU A 159 2.93 9.48 21.83
CA LEU A 159 3.21 9.75 23.25
C LEU A 159 4.72 9.83 23.50
N THR A 160 5.10 10.64 24.48
CA THR A 160 6.46 10.65 25.01
C THR A 160 6.77 9.33 25.71
N VAL A 161 8.07 9.06 25.91
CA VAL A 161 8.49 7.82 26.58
C VAL A 161 8.05 7.82 28.05
N GLU A 162 8.05 8.99 28.67
CA GLU A 162 7.62 9.24 30.03
C GLU A 162 6.11 8.97 30.19
N GLU A 163 5.28 9.54 29.31
CA GLU A 163 3.83 9.30 29.32
C GLU A 163 3.50 7.83 29.06
N ALA A 164 4.21 7.18 28.13
CA ALA A 164 4.01 5.76 27.85
C ALA A 164 4.46 4.86 29.04
N ALA A 165 5.54 5.24 29.73
CA ALA A 165 6.00 4.55 30.93
C ALA A 165 4.97 4.61 32.05
N GLU A 166 4.41 5.80 32.30
CA GLU A 166 3.34 6.02 33.27
C GLU A 166 2.07 5.24 32.89
N HIS A 167 1.62 5.35 31.63
CA HIS A 167 0.45 4.65 31.13
C HIS A 167 0.52 3.12 31.26
N LEU A 168 1.73 2.54 31.10
CA LEU A 168 1.93 1.09 31.12
C LEU A 168 2.41 0.58 32.49
N GLY A 169 2.70 1.47 33.45
CA GLY A 169 3.32 1.09 34.73
C GLY A 169 4.71 0.45 34.56
N LEU A 170 5.46 0.85 33.53
CA LEU A 170 6.77 0.30 33.20
C LEU A 170 7.89 1.32 33.48
N GLN A 171 9.12 0.82 33.63
CA GLN A 171 10.27 1.72 33.68
C GLN A 171 10.56 2.30 32.29
N ILE A 172 11.01 3.56 32.25
CA ILE A 172 11.43 4.26 31.03
C ILE A 172 12.40 3.41 30.18
N GLY A 173 13.37 2.74 30.83
CA GLY A 173 14.32 1.85 30.15
C GLY A 173 13.63 0.67 29.43
N SER A 174 12.55 0.15 29.99
CA SER A 174 11.73 -0.91 29.37
C SER A 174 11.00 -0.42 28.13
N ILE A 175 10.55 0.84 28.12
CA ILE A 175 9.92 1.46 26.94
C ILE A 175 10.93 1.60 25.80
N TYR A 176 12.12 2.14 26.07
CA TYR A 176 13.19 2.23 25.06
C TYR A 176 13.59 0.86 24.52
N ALA A 177 13.79 -0.12 25.41
CA ALA A 177 14.16 -1.47 25.01
C ALA A 177 13.06 -2.14 24.17
N GLY A 178 11.79 -1.97 24.57
CA GLY A 178 10.64 -2.49 23.83
C GLY A 178 10.53 -1.88 22.44
N ARG A 179 10.55 -0.54 22.35
CA ARG A 179 10.53 0.21 21.09
C ARG A 179 11.64 -0.24 20.15
N SER A 180 12.88 -0.35 20.64
CA SER A 180 14.03 -0.76 19.83
C SER A 180 13.87 -2.18 19.26
N ARG A 181 13.43 -3.13 20.08
CA ARG A 181 13.21 -4.52 19.65
C ARG A 181 12.13 -4.62 18.58
N VAL A 182 10.99 -3.97 18.79
CA VAL A 182 9.88 -4.00 17.83
C VAL A 182 10.29 -3.31 16.53
N MET A 183 10.92 -2.13 16.59
CA MET A 183 11.41 -1.42 15.40
C MET A 183 12.38 -2.25 14.56
N ARG A 184 13.33 -2.94 15.22
CA ARG A 184 14.28 -3.82 14.52
C ARG A 184 13.56 -4.97 13.82
N ARG A 185 12.65 -5.65 14.50
CA ARG A 185 11.88 -6.76 13.93
C ARG A 185 10.98 -6.30 12.79
N LEU A 186 10.35 -5.14 12.94
CA LEU A 186 9.51 -4.53 11.91
C LEU A 186 10.31 -4.19 10.66
N LYS A 187 11.49 -3.58 10.80
CA LYS A 187 12.38 -3.32 9.67
C LYS A 187 12.78 -4.63 8.97
N GLN A 188 13.10 -5.67 9.74
CA GLN A 188 13.38 -6.99 9.16
C GLN A 188 12.17 -7.54 8.43
N LYS A 189 10.97 -7.49 9.02
CA LYS A 189 9.75 -8.02 8.38
C LYS A 189 9.41 -7.28 7.09
N ILE A 190 9.54 -5.96 7.06
CA ILE A 190 9.35 -5.17 5.84
C ILE A 190 10.36 -5.61 4.78
N GLN A 191 11.64 -5.77 5.16
CA GLN A 191 12.65 -6.31 4.26
C GLN A 191 12.33 -7.74 3.80
N ASP A 192 11.77 -8.60 4.65
CA ASP A 192 11.36 -9.96 4.30
C ASP A 192 10.17 -9.94 3.34
N ILE A 193 9.18 -9.07 3.52
CA ILE A 193 8.08 -8.88 2.55
C ILE A 193 8.65 -8.37 1.21
N GLU A 194 9.72 -7.57 1.27
CA GLU A 194 10.46 -7.09 0.10
C GLU A 194 11.44 -8.11 -0.51
N THR A 195 11.82 -9.19 0.21
CA THR A 195 12.86 -10.16 -0.20
C THR A 195 12.35 -11.61 -0.36
N SER A 196 11.54 -12.12 0.56
CA SER A 196 11.14 -13.54 0.77
C SER A 196 10.24 -14.15 -0.30
N ALA A 197 10.06 -13.50 -1.45
CA ALA A 197 9.50 -14.13 -2.67
C ALA A 197 10.55 -14.31 -3.78
N ALA A 198 11.82 -14.50 -3.38
CA ALA A 198 12.95 -14.80 -4.24
C ALA A 198 13.36 -16.29 -4.22
N GLU A 199 12.65 -17.10 -3.42
CA GLU A 199 12.73 -18.57 -3.38
C GLU A 199 11.37 -19.14 -3.80
#